data_AF-A0A812YWT2-F1
#
_entry.id   AF-A0A812YWT2-F1
#
_cell.length_a   1.000
_cell.length_b   1.000
_cell.length_c   1.000
_cell.angle_alpha   90.00
_cell.angle_beta   90.00
_cell.angle_gamma   90.00
#
_symmetry.space_group_name_H-M   'P 1'
#
loop_
_entity.id
_entity.type
_entity.pdbx_description
1 polymer ?
#
loop_
_entity_poly.entity_id
_entity_poly.type
_entity_poly.pdbx_seq_one_letter_code
_entity_poly.pdbx_strand_id
1 'polypeptide(L)'
;CIHQTKEELKAQQVAALPVFVARSSRMLVLWDDTYFERLWCNMEMATFAKYSESPEKMEFLPLWLAPWLLSSMLLDLLGVTLLRLTETFLTSEEHVEVAIKYGEMLFGESYEVSVFCHSFLEVFPDFVCYLPVALPTLLSFRNKIQAHKLMLEQMATFEFRNAKCSVEADRPLVEEQ
;
A
#
# COMPACT_ATOMS: atom_id res chain seq x y z
N CYS A 1 2.60 -22.10 -15.20
CA CYS A 1 3.01 -21.09 -16.20
C CYS A 1 2.86 -21.67 -17.60
N ILE A 2 2.39 -20.85 -18.54
CA ILE A 2 2.29 -21.22 -19.95
C ILE A 2 3.71 -21.33 -20.53
N HIS A 3 3.96 -22.40 -21.28
CA HIS A 3 5.25 -22.69 -21.89
C HIS A 3 5.57 -21.64 -22.95
N GLN A 4 6.69 -20.92 -22.80
CA GLN A 4 7.06 -19.80 -23.68
C GLN A 4 7.85 -20.23 -24.92
N THR A 5 8.45 -21.42 -24.91
CA THR A 5 9.39 -21.89 -25.96
C THR A 5 8.84 -22.98 -26.89
N LYS A 6 7.70 -23.59 -26.57
CA LYS A 6 7.13 -24.72 -27.33
C LYS A 6 5.68 -24.39 -27.66
N GLU A 7 5.44 -24.03 -28.92
CA GLU A 7 4.13 -23.54 -29.38
C GLU A 7 3.00 -24.56 -29.18
N GLU A 8 3.26 -25.85 -29.39
CA GLU A 8 2.26 -26.90 -29.19
C GLU A 8 1.78 -26.97 -27.72
N LEU A 9 2.72 -26.89 -26.78
CA LEU A 9 2.39 -26.89 -25.35
C LEU A 9 1.73 -25.58 -24.92
N LYS A 10 2.16 -24.45 -25.51
CA LYS A 10 1.56 -23.14 -25.30
C LYS A 10 0.07 -23.18 -25.67
N ALA A 11 -0.25 -23.64 -26.87
CA ALA A 11 -1.63 -23.73 -27.36
C ALA A 11 -2.50 -24.62 -26.48
N GLN A 12 -2.01 -25.81 -26.10
CA GLN A 12 -2.73 -26.73 -25.21
C GLN A 12 -3.00 -26.10 -23.83
N GLN A 13 -2.03 -25.36 -23.29
CA GLN A 13 -2.16 -24.73 -21.97
C GLN A 13 -3.07 -23.49 -22.00
N VAL A 14 -3.03 -22.70 -23.08
CA VAL A 14 -3.96 -21.59 -23.31
C VAL A 14 -5.40 -22.12 -23.40
N ALA A 15 -5.63 -23.20 -24.15
CA ALA A 15 -6.95 -23.81 -24.27
C ALA A 15 -7.48 -24.36 -22.93
N ALA A 16 -6.60 -24.81 -22.03
CA ALA A 16 -6.97 -25.30 -20.72
C ALA A 16 -7.16 -24.20 -19.66
N LEU A 17 -6.72 -22.97 -19.94
CA LEU A 17 -6.69 -21.86 -18.99
C LEU A 17 -8.10 -21.50 -18.46
N PRO A 18 -9.17 -21.42 -19.27
CA PRO A 18 -10.48 -21.09 -18.75
C PRO A 18 -11.00 -22.11 -17.75
N VAL A 19 -10.74 -23.40 -18.01
CA VAL A 19 -11.12 -24.51 -17.12
C VAL A 19 -10.37 -24.40 -15.80
N PHE A 20 -9.07 -24.10 -15.84
CA PHE A 20 -8.26 -23.91 -14.64
C PHE A 20 -8.78 -22.74 -13.79
N VAL A 21 -9.03 -21.60 -14.41
CA VAL A 21 -9.55 -20.40 -13.74
C VAL A 21 -10.93 -20.66 -13.15
N ALA A 22 -11.84 -21.28 -13.91
CA ALA A 22 -13.19 -21.62 -13.45
C ALA A 22 -13.20 -22.59 -12.25
N ARG A 23 -12.21 -23.49 -12.16
CA ARG A 23 -12.07 -24.46 -11.06
C ARG A 23 -11.31 -23.90 -9.85
N SER A 24 -10.79 -22.68 -9.94
CA SER A 24 -10.07 -22.05 -8.84
C SER A 24 -11.05 -21.59 -7.75
N SER A 25 -10.71 -21.79 -6.48
CA SER A 25 -11.60 -21.45 -5.36
C SER A 25 -11.63 -19.96 -5.02
N ARG A 26 -10.59 -19.21 -5.41
CA ARG A 26 -10.40 -17.77 -5.17
C ARG A 26 -9.55 -17.19 -6.30
N MET A 27 -9.72 -15.90 -6.57
CA MET A 27 -8.88 -15.15 -7.51
C MET A 27 -8.31 -13.91 -6.82
N LEU A 28 -6.99 -13.81 -6.73
CA LEU A 28 -6.31 -12.62 -6.20
C LEU A 28 -5.87 -11.73 -7.37
N VAL A 29 -6.45 -10.55 -7.48
CA VAL A 29 -6.13 -9.53 -8.47
C VAL A 29 -5.14 -8.55 -7.87
N LEU A 30 -3.87 -8.67 -8.28
CA LEU A 30 -2.82 -7.71 -7.92
C LEU A 30 -2.95 -6.46 -8.78
N TRP A 31 -3.68 -5.46 -8.27
CA TRP A 31 -4.11 -4.32 -9.06
C TRP A 31 -3.06 -3.20 -9.07
N ASP A 32 -2.77 -2.71 -10.27
CA ASP A 32 -2.09 -1.44 -10.54
C ASP A 32 -2.89 -0.63 -11.58
N ASP A 33 -2.44 0.59 -11.83
CA ASP A 33 -3.05 1.54 -12.76
C ASP A 33 -3.05 1.06 -14.22
N THR A 34 -2.31 0.01 -14.57
CA THR A 34 -2.27 -0.58 -15.92
C THR A 34 -2.95 -1.95 -15.99
N TYR A 35 -3.52 -2.45 -14.88
CA TYR A 35 -4.01 -3.83 -14.81
C TYR A 35 -5.12 -4.09 -15.83
N PHE A 36 -6.10 -3.20 -15.91
CA PHE A 36 -7.22 -3.30 -16.87
C PHE A 36 -6.82 -3.00 -18.31
N GLU A 37 -5.60 -2.55 -18.58
CA GLU A 37 -5.10 -2.45 -19.94
C GLU A 37 -4.63 -3.81 -20.48
N ARG A 38 -4.42 -4.81 -19.63
CA ARG A 38 -3.80 -6.09 -20.00
C ARG A 38 -4.85 -7.10 -20.46
N LEU A 39 -4.77 -7.52 -21.72
CA LEU A 39 -5.76 -8.42 -22.34
C LEU A 39 -5.92 -9.74 -21.56
N TRP A 40 -4.81 -10.42 -21.25
CA TRP A 40 -4.81 -11.70 -20.53
C TRP A 40 -5.46 -11.59 -19.14
N CYS A 41 -5.07 -10.59 -18.36
CA CYS A 41 -5.60 -10.38 -17.01
C CYS A 41 -7.12 -10.17 -17.01
N ASN A 42 -7.61 -9.38 -17.96
CA ASN A 42 -9.06 -9.15 -18.11
C ASN A 42 -9.80 -10.42 -18.54
N MET A 43 -9.23 -11.23 -19.43
CA MET A 43 -9.85 -12.50 -19.83
C MET A 43 -9.90 -13.49 -18.67
N GLU A 44 -8.83 -13.63 -17.87
CA GLU A 44 -8.84 -14.47 -16.67
C GLU A 44 -9.89 -13.98 -15.67
N MET A 45 -9.99 -12.67 -15.46
CA MET A 45 -10.96 -12.05 -14.57
C MET A 45 -12.40 -12.29 -15.05
N ALA A 46 -12.66 -12.09 -16.34
CA ALA A 46 -13.97 -12.34 -16.95
C ALA A 46 -14.35 -13.83 -16.90
N THR A 47 -13.39 -14.72 -17.15
CA THR A 47 -13.58 -16.17 -17.05
C THR A 47 -13.94 -16.57 -15.62
N PHE A 48 -13.20 -16.10 -14.63
CA PHE A 48 -13.49 -16.38 -13.22
C PHE A 48 -14.89 -15.86 -12.86
N ALA A 49 -15.21 -14.61 -13.23
CA ALA A 49 -16.51 -14.02 -12.94
C ALA A 49 -17.68 -14.78 -13.59
N LYS A 50 -17.49 -15.33 -14.79
CA LYS A 50 -18.52 -16.03 -15.56
C LYS A 50 -18.73 -17.48 -15.13
N TYR A 51 -17.66 -18.20 -14.81
CA TYR A 51 -17.70 -19.66 -14.65
C TYR A 51 -17.41 -20.14 -13.21
N SER A 52 -16.90 -19.29 -12.33
CA SER A 52 -16.71 -19.66 -10.93
C SER A 52 -18.04 -19.83 -10.21
N GLU A 53 -18.13 -20.83 -9.33
CA GLU A 53 -19.25 -21.00 -8.39
C GLU A 53 -19.31 -19.88 -7.34
N SER A 54 -18.20 -19.14 -7.16
CA SER A 54 -18.08 -18.08 -6.16
C SER A 54 -17.40 -16.82 -6.74
N PRO A 55 -18.06 -16.05 -7.63
CA PRO A 55 -17.51 -14.81 -8.18
C PRO A 55 -17.12 -13.77 -7.12
N GLU A 56 -17.78 -13.80 -5.96
CA GLU A 56 -17.50 -12.92 -4.81
C GLU A 56 -16.13 -13.16 -4.17
N LYS A 57 -15.46 -14.27 -4.49
CA LYS A 57 -14.10 -14.60 -4.02
C LYS A 57 -13.00 -14.01 -4.89
N MET A 58 -13.33 -13.01 -5.70
CA MET A 58 -12.38 -12.16 -6.42
C MET A 58 -11.93 -11.02 -5.50
N GLU A 59 -10.66 -11.03 -5.12
CA GLU A 59 -10.08 -10.09 -4.17
C GLU A 59 -9.09 -9.17 -4.87
N PHE A 60 -9.34 -7.87 -4.84
CA PHE A 60 -8.44 -6.86 -5.38
C PHE A 60 -7.45 -6.40 -4.31
N LEU A 61 -6.16 -6.65 -4.53
CA LEU A 61 -5.06 -6.20 -3.69
C LEU A 61 -4.27 -5.10 -4.41
N PRO A 62 -4.38 -3.83 -3.97
CA PRO A 62 -3.63 -2.75 -4.60
C PRO A 62 -2.13 -2.86 -4.31
N LEU A 63 -1.30 -2.73 -5.35
CA LEU A 63 0.16 -2.85 -5.22
C LEU A 63 0.80 -1.72 -4.39
N TRP A 64 0.15 -0.58 -4.23
CA TRP A 64 0.64 0.50 -3.37
C TRP A 64 0.54 0.18 -1.86
N LEU A 65 -0.23 -0.85 -1.47
CA LEU A 65 -0.43 -1.20 -0.06
C LEU A 65 0.85 -1.74 0.59
N ALA A 66 1.61 -2.57 -0.14
CA ALA A 66 2.86 -3.13 0.36
C ALA A 66 3.93 -2.07 0.67
N PRO A 67 4.30 -1.15 -0.24
CA PRO A 67 5.26 -0.09 0.08
C PRO A 67 4.74 0.86 1.15
N TRP A 68 3.43 1.12 1.23
CA TRP A 68 2.86 1.87 2.35
C TRP A 68 3.06 1.16 3.69
N LEU A 69 2.77 -0.13 3.79
CA LEU A 69 2.92 -0.91 5.02
C LEU A 69 4.39 -0.94 5.45
N LEU A 70 5.30 -1.25 4.52
CA LEU A 70 6.73 -1.34 4.81
C LEU A 70 7.32 0.02 5.22
N SER A 71 6.93 1.11 4.55
CA SER A 71 7.37 2.45 4.93
C SER A 71 6.82 2.90 6.29
N SER A 72 5.57 2.55 6.60
CA SER A 72 4.97 2.83 7.90
C SER A 72 5.68 2.06 9.02
N MET A 73 5.94 0.76 8.83
CA MET A 73 6.70 -0.06 9.79
C MET A 73 8.13 0.46 9.99
N LEU A 74 8.79 0.89 8.92
CA LEU A 74 10.14 1.45 9.00
C LEU A 74 10.15 2.78 9.77
N LEU A 75 9.23 3.69 9.47
CA LEU A 75 9.15 4.99 10.13
C LEU A 75 8.73 4.86 11.59
N ASP A 76 7.87 3.90 11.91
CA ASP A 76 7.51 3.56 13.30
C ASP A 76 8.75 3.08 14.08
N LEU A 77 9.51 2.14 13.53
CA LEU A 77 10.75 1.66 14.14
C LEU A 77 11.77 2.79 14.35
N LEU A 78 11.92 3.66 13.35
CA LEU A 78 12.79 4.83 13.45
C LEU A 78 12.30 5.84 14.49
N GLY A 79 10.99 6.09 14.55
CA GLY A 79 10.36 6.98 15.54
C GLY A 79 10.58 6.49 16.96
N VAL A 80 10.34 5.20 17.22
CA VAL A 80 10.61 4.57 18.53
C VAL A 80 12.09 4.64 18.86
N THR A 81 12.99 4.33 17.91
CA THR A 81 14.43 4.37 18.16
C THR A 81 14.89 5.80 18.50
N LEU A 82 14.41 6.80 17.74
CA LEU A 82 14.73 8.20 17.99
C LEU A 82 14.20 8.65 19.35
N LEU A 83 12.96 8.27 19.69
CA LEU A 83 12.37 8.59 20.98
C LEU A 83 13.22 8.07 22.14
N ARG A 84 13.64 6.80 22.08
CA ARG A 84 14.49 6.18 23.11
C ARG A 84 15.83 6.88 23.25
N LEU A 85 16.42 7.32 22.13
CA LEU A 85 17.63 8.14 22.16
C LEU A 85 17.35 9.49 22.80
N THR A 86 16.29 10.20 22.40
CA THR A 86 15.94 11.51 22.96
C THR A 86 15.60 11.42 24.44
N GLU A 87 14.90 10.38 24.90
CA GLU A 87 14.67 10.13 26.33
C GLU A 87 16.02 10.02 27.04
N THR A 88 16.90 9.15 26.56
CA THR A 88 18.22 8.93 27.19
C THR A 88 19.09 10.19 27.22
N PHE A 89 19.03 11.03 26.18
CA PHE A 89 19.82 12.26 26.10
C PHE A 89 19.18 13.45 26.83
N LEU A 90 17.88 13.70 26.66
CA LEU A 90 17.19 14.90 27.16
C LEU A 90 16.70 14.76 28.60
N THR A 91 16.47 13.54 29.10
CA THR A 91 16.05 13.32 30.50
C THR A 91 17.21 13.16 31.48
N SER A 92 18.46 13.38 31.01
CA SER A 92 19.59 13.55 31.93
C SER A 92 19.30 14.70 32.89
N GLU A 93 19.51 14.47 34.20
CA GLU A 93 19.21 15.46 35.25
C GLU A 93 19.78 16.85 34.94
N GLU A 94 21.01 16.91 34.40
CA GLU A 94 21.68 18.15 34.02
C GLU A 94 20.94 18.92 32.90
N HIS A 95 20.42 18.23 31.89
CA HIS A 95 19.71 18.86 30.78
C HIS A 95 18.31 19.31 31.16
N VAL A 96 17.61 18.53 31.98
CA VAL A 96 16.29 18.88 32.50
C VAL A 96 16.38 20.11 33.39
N GLU A 97 17.33 20.16 34.32
CA GLU A 97 17.53 21.30 35.22
C GLU A 97 17.85 22.59 34.44
N VAL A 98 18.74 22.51 33.45
CA VAL A 98 19.08 23.64 32.58
C VAL A 98 17.86 24.12 31.81
N ALA A 99 17.07 23.21 31.22
CA ALA A 99 15.90 23.56 30.43
C ALA A 99 14.78 24.19 31.27
N ILE A 100 14.54 23.68 32.49
CA ILE A 100 13.59 24.27 33.45
C ILE A 100 14.03 25.69 33.82
N LYS A 101 15.32 25.88 34.14
CA LYS A 101 15.87 27.20 34.50
C LYS A 101 15.73 28.23 33.38
N TYR A 102 15.93 27.83 32.12
CA TYR A 102 15.65 28.69 30.97
C TYR A 102 14.16 29.02 30.83
N GLY A 103 13.28 28.05 31.10
CA GLY A 103 11.84 28.26 31.12
C GLY A 103 11.40 29.25 32.21
N GLU A 104 11.90 29.10 33.42
CA GLU A 104 11.66 30.01 34.55
C GLU A 104 12.18 31.43 34.26
N MET A 105 13.33 31.57 33.59
CA MET A 105 13.84 32.87 33.15
C MET A 105 12.92 33.55 32.12
N LEU A 106 12.26 32.79 31.25
CA LEU A 106 11.39 33.31 30.19
C LEU A 106 9.96 33.60 30.65
N PHE A 107 9.39 32.75 31.48
CA PHE A 107 7.97 32.77 31.86
C PHE A 107 7.74 33.21 33.32
N GLY A 108 8.82 33.41 34.08
CA GLY A 108 8.79 33.79 35.49
C GLY A 108 9.00 32.60 36.42
N GLU A 109 9.67 32.87 37.55
CA GLU A 109 9.91 31.89 38.60
C GLU A 109 8.59 31.59 39.34
N SER A 110 7.96 30.48 38.96
CA SER A 110 6.74 29.98 39.60
C SER A 110 6.73 28.46 39.55
N TYR A 111 6.11 27.83 40.54
CA TYR A 111 6.01 26.36 40.60
C TYR A 111 5.28 25.80 39.38
N GLU A 112 4.27 26.53 38.90
CA GLU A 112 3.45 26.17 37.75
C GLU A 112 4.27 26.13 36.45
N VAL A 113 5.15 27.11 36.24
CA VAL A 113 6.05 27.15 35.07
C VAL A 113 7.03 25.97 35.10
N SER A 114 7.60 25.67 36.27
CA SER A 114 8.53 24.55 36.44
C SER A 114 7.89 23.20 36.07
N VAL A 115 6.66 22.96 36.56
CA VAL A 115 5.86 21.77 36.23
C VAL A 115 5.51 21.71 34.75
N PHE A 116 5.14 22.84 34.15
CA PHE A 116 4.86 22.93 32.72
C PHE A 116 6.09 22.58 31.88
N CYS A 117 7.26 23.17 32.18
CA CYS A 117 8.50 22.90 31.46
C CYS A 117 8.90 21.43 31.55
N HIS A 118 8.82 20.83 32.73
CA HIS A 118 9.07 19.39 32.89
C HIS A 118 8.12 18.55 32.04
N SER A 119 6.80 18.79 32.15
CA SER A 119 5.78 18.04 31.40
C SER A 119 5.94 18.22 29.88
N PHE A 120 6.34 19.41 29.45
CA PHE A 120 6.59 19.71 28.05
C PHE A 120 7.82 18.96 27.51
N LEU A 121 8.92 18.92 28.27
CA LEU A 121 10.14 18.20 27.88
C LEU A 121 9.93 16.68 27.80
N GLU A 122 9.00 16.14 28.60
CA GLU A 122 8.61 14.74 28.57
C GLU A 122 7.77 14.41 27.31
N VAL A 123 6.74 15.22 27.01
CA VAL A 123 5.73 14.88 25.98
C VAL A 123 6.08 15.41 24.58
N PHE A 124 6.79 16.53 24.48
CA PHE A 124 7.08 17.17 23.19
C PHE A 124 7.94 16.30 22.25
N PRO A 125 8.99 15.60 22.73
CA PRO A 125 9.76 14.68 21.89
C PRO A 125 8.92 13.57 21.25
N ASP A 126 7.92 13.03 21.97
CA ASP A 126 6.99 12.03 21.43
C ASP A 126 6.28 12.56 20.18
N PHE A 127 5.74 13.78 20.27
CA PHE A 127 5.03 14.41 19.17
C PHE A 127 5.92 14.59 17.95
N VAL A 128 7.15 15.07 18.15
CA VAL A 128 8.11 15.32 17.07
C VAL A 128 8.58 14.02 16.42
N CYS A 129 8.89 13.00 17.22
CA CYS A 129 9.41 11.71 16.73
C CYS A 129 8.36 10.90 15.97
N TYR A 130 7.07 11.02 16.32
CA TYR A 130 5.98 10.32 15.65
C TYR A 130 5.36 11.11 14.48
N LEU A 131 5.61 12.41 14.34
CA LEU A 131 5.08 13.21 13.24
C LEU A 131 5.37 12.59 11.84
N PRO A 132 6.59 12.07 11.55
CA PRO A 132 6.87 11.44 10.26
C PRO A 132 6.04 10.19 9.98
N VAL A 133 5.60 9.45 11.01
CA VAL A 133 4.75 8.26 10.87
C VAL A 133 3.37 8.62 10.31
N ALA A 134 2.92 9.87 10.47
CA ALA A 134 1.68 10.34 9.86
C ALA A 134 1.79 10.52 8.34
N LEU A 135 3.00 10.71 7.78
CA LEU A 135 3.19 11.03 6.36
C LEU A 135 2.73 9.89 5.42
N PRO A 136 3.16 8.62 5.58
CA PRO A 136 2.67 7.53 4.75
C PRO A 136 1.15 7.41 4.77
N THR A 137 0.53 7.59 5.93
CA THR A 137 -0.92 7.52 6.12
C THR A 137 -1.64 8.62 5.35
N LEU A 138 -1.18 9.88 5.45
CA LEU A 138 -1.76 11.01 4.71
C LEU A 138 -1.65 10.84 3.19
N LEU A 139 -0.50 10.39 2.70
CA LEU A 139 -0.27 10.15 1.27
C LEU A 139 -1.09 8.96 0.76
N SER A 140 -1.15 7.88 1.55
CA SER A 140 -1.86 6.65 1.21
C SER A 140 -3.36 6.86 1.07
N PHE A 141 -3.99 7.68 1.93
CA PHE A 141 -5.43 7.96 1.79
C PHE A 141 -5.77 8.61 0.46
N ARG A 142 -4.96 9.56 0.00
CA ARG A 142 -5.14 10.21 -1.30
C ARG A 142 -4.95 9.21 -2.44
N ASN A 143 -3.87 8.44 -2.39
CA ASN A 143 -3.58 7.42 -3.39
C ASN A 143 -4.68 6.36 -3.43
N LYS A 144 -5.24 5.95 -2.28
CA LYS A 144 -6.35 5.00 -2.19
C LYS A 144 -7.59 5.53 -2.90
N ILE A 145 -8.01 6.76 -2.61
CA ILE A 145 -9.19 7.36 -3.23
C ILE A 145 -8.99 7.50 -4.74
N GLN A 146 -7.84 8.01 -5.17
CA GLN A 146 -7.51 8.17 -6.60
C GLN A 146 -7.45 6.82 -7.32
N ALA A 147 -6.81 5.82 -6.71
CA ALA A 147 -6.72 4.47 -7.25
C ALA A 147 -8.09 3.82 -7.41
N HIS A 148 -8.97 3.92 -6.41
CA HIS A 148 -10.33 3.35 -6.51
C HIS A 148 -11.15 4.07 -7.58
N LYS A 149 -11.02 5.39 -7.69
CA LYS A 149 -11.69 6.15 -8.75
C LYS A 149 -11.21 5.70 -10.13
N LEU A 150 -9.89 5.59 -10.32
CA LEU A 150 -9.30 5.11 -11.58
C LEU A 150 -9.75 3.69 -11.91
N MET A 151 -9.75 2.78 -10.93
CA MET A 151 -10.22 1.40 -11.08
C MET A 151 -11.66 1.37 -11.61
N LEU A 152 -12.57 2.12 -11.00
CA LEU A 152 -13.97 2.18 -11.41
C LEU A 152 -14.14 2.80 -12.81
N GLU A 153 -13.39 3.86 -13.12
CA GLU A 153 -13.40 4.47 -14.45
C GLU A 153 -12.90 3.49 -15.52
N GLN A 154 -11.79 2.80 -15.27
CA GLN A 154 -11.24 1.80 -16.18
C GLN A 154 -12.19 0.63 -16.42
N MET A 155 -12.89 0.16 -15.39
CA MET A 155 -13.91 -0.87 -15.53
C MET A 155 -15.12 -0.38 -16.35
N ALA A 156 -15.53 0.87 -16.15
CA ALA A 156 -16.68 1.45 -16.84
C ALA A 156 -16.40 1.74 -18.33
N THR A 157 -15.17 2.14 -18.66
CA THR A 157 -14.75 2.45 -20.04
C THR A 157 -13.92 1.34 -20.68
N PHE A 158 -13.97 0.12 -20.13
CA PHE A 158 -13.17 -0.99 -20.65
C PHE A 158 -13.62 -1.37 -22.06
N GLU A 159 -12.69 -1.33 -23.01
CA GLU A 159 -12.91 -1.81 -24.37
C GLU A 159 -11.91 -2.93 -24.69
N PHE A 160 -12.44 -4.13 -24.94
CA PHE A 160 -11.64 -5.31 -25.26
C PHE A 160 -10.66 -5.09 -26.43
N ARG A 161 -11.10 -4.34 -27.47
CA ARG A 161 -10.28 -4.03 -28.65
C ARG A 161 -9.04 -3.18 -28.34
N ASN A 162 -9.11 -2.36 -27.30
CA ASN A 162 -8.03 -1.45 -26.93
C ASN A 162 -7.10 -2.05 -25.86
N ALA A 163 -7.42 -3.24 -25.34
CA ALA A 163 -6.57 -3.93 -24.38
C ALA A 163 -5.23 -4.33 -25.03
N LYS A 164 -4.14 -4.01 -24.34
CA LYS A 164 -2.76 -4.33 -24.72
C LYS A 164 -2.51 -5.82 -24.54
N CYS A 165 -1.92 -6.46 -25.54
CA CYS A 165 -1.41 -7.82 -25.41
C CYS A 165 0.12 -7.77 -25.38
N SER A 166 0.74 -8.41 -24.37
CA SER A 166 2.21 -8.46 -24.30
C SER A 166 2.83 -9.18 -25.50
N VAL A 167 2.10 -10.16 -26.06
CA VAL A 167 2.47 -10.89 -27.28
C VAL A 167 1.29 -10.81 -28.23
N GLU A 168 1.33 -9.89 -29.19
CA GLU A 168 0.18 -9.63 -30.09
C GLU A 168 -0.24 -10.85 -30.93
N ALA A 169 0.67 -11.79 -31.19
CA ALA A 169 0.34 -13.07 -31.83
C ALA A 169 -0.70 -13.90 -31.03
N ASP A 170 -0.81 -13.66 -29.73
CA ASP A 170 -1.74 -14.39 -28.86
C ASP A 170 -3.13 -13.79 -28.83
N ARG A 171 -3.33 -12.56 -29.32
CA ARG A 171 -4.62 -11.88 -29.33
C ARG A 171 -5.75 -12.76 -29.88
N PRO A 172 -5.67 -13.33 -31.10
CA PRO A 172 -6.76 -14.14 -31.65
C PRO A 172 -7.13 -15.32 -30.75
N LEU A 173 -6.16 -15.94 -30.07
CA LEU A 173 -6.42 -17.03 -29.13
C LEU A 173 -7.26 -16.60 -27.93
N VAL A 174 -7.18 -15.32 -27.53
CA VAL A 174 -7.96 -14.75 -26.44
C VAL A 174 -9.33 -14.26 -26.93
N GLU A 175 -9.43 -13.77 -28.17
CA GLU A 175 -10.72 -13.34 -28.74
C GLU A 175 -11.66 -14.52 -29.06
N GLU A 176 -11.11 -15.72 -29.29
CA GLU A 176 -11.86 -16.94 -29.57
C GLU A 176 -12.47 -17.62 -28.32
N GLN A 177 -12.11 -17.18 -27.11
CA GLN A 177 -12.52 -17.77 -25.81
C GLN A 177 -13.85 -17.18 -25.28
#